data_AF-N9W6Y1-F1
#
_entry.id   AF-N9W6Y1-F1
#
_cell.length_a   1.000
_cell.length_b   1.000
_cell.length_c   1.000
_cell.angle_alpha   90.00
_cell.angle_beta   90.00
_cell.angle_gamma   90.00
#
_symmetry.space_group_name_H-M   'P 1'
#
loop_
_entity.id
_entity.type
_entity.pdbx_description
1 polymer ?
#
loop_
_entity_poly.entity_id
_entity_poly.type
_entity_poly.pdbx_seq_one_letter_code
_entity_poly.pdbx_strand_id
1 'polypeptide(L)'
;MKKSELINLLNDIADDGSIDEVLQNTDLVKGFIANGLTLDAFKGKASEKEFKAYIDSLNDKHFEKALKTWKDNNLEKEFEPWIKEKYPDLIKDPVQKQIAELQAQLEKEKAASARKDLLAQAISYANEKKIPSQFVERFLGEDLEKTKAALDEFNTVYSKSLESLVDERIKSSSFNPGMNSKGLDNNFGKQMAEKMNNVSNEPKGPNPWA
;
A
#
# COMPACT_ATOMS: atom_id res chain seq x y z
N MET A 1 -55.53 57.22 -0.10
CA MET A 1 -55.44 58.33 -1.06
C MET A 1 -56.76 58.44 -1.81
N LYS A 2 -57.30 59.65 -1.91
CA LYS A 2 -58.47 59.97 -2.74
C LYS A 2 -58.02 60.32 -4.16
N LYS A 3 -58.94 60.17 -5.13
CA LYS A 3 -58.68 60.52 -6.54
C LYS A 3 -58.13 61.94 -6.71
N SER A 4 -58.65 62.91 -5.96
CA SER A 4 -58.20 64.31 -6.00
C SER A 4 -56.75 64.49 -5.52
N GLU A 5 -56.32 63.71 -4.52
CA GLU A 5 -54.96 63.78 -3.96
C GLU A 5 -53.94 63.16 -4.93
N LEU A 6 -54.31 62.06 -5.61
CA LEU A 6 -53.48 61.44 -6.64
C LEU A 6 -53.27 62.39 -7.83
N ILE A 7 -54.35 63.03 -8.30
CA ILE A 7 -54.29 63.97 -9.43
C ILE A 7 -53.39 65.16 -9.09
N ASN A 8 -53.47 65.69 -7.88
CA ASN A 8 -52.61 66.81 -7.47
C ASN A 8 -51.12 66.42 -7.45
N LEU A 9 -50.77 65.21 -6.99
CA LEU A 9 -49.38 64.73 -7.01
C LEU A 9 -48.85 64.52 -8.44
N LEU A 10 -49.72 64.17 -9.38
CA LEU A 10 -49.36 63.97 -10.78
C LEU A 10 -49.26 65.29 -11.55
N ASN A 11 -49.97 66.35 -11.12
CA ASN A 11 -49.91 67.67 -11.77
C ASN A 11 -48.55 68.36 -11.62
N ASP A 12 -47.80 68.03 -10.56
CA ASP A 12 -46.48 68.61 -10.29
C ASP A 12 -45.33 67.88 -11.03
N ILE A 13 -45.67 66.81 -11.77
CA ILE A 13 -44.73 65.99 -12.56
C ILE A 13 -44.79 66.43 -14.03
N ALA A 14 -43.63 66.45 -14.70
CA ALA A 14 -43.56 66.63 -16.16
C ALA A 14 -44.18 65.44 -16.91
N ASP A 15 -44.66 65.62 -18.14
CA ASP A 15 -45.32 64.55 -18.91
C ASP A 15 -44.45 63.28 -19.10
N ASP A 16 -43.12 63.40 -18.98
CA ASP A 16 -42.14 62.31 -19.06
C ASP A 16 -41.53 61.90 -17.70
N GLY A 17 -42.01 62.47 -16.59
CA GLY A 17 -41.49 62.20 -15.26
C GLY A 17 -41.90 60.83 -14.68
N SER A 18 -41.08 60.32 -13.75
CA SER A 18 -41.27 59.01 -13.12
C SER A 18 -42.38 59.03 -12.06
N ILE A 19 -43.48 58.33 -12.34
CA ILE A 19 -44.57 58.14 -11.39
C ILE A 19 -44.12 57.29 -10.18
N ASP A 20 -43.19 56.35 -10.38
CA ASP A 20 -42.71 55.47 -9.31
C ASP A 20 -41.99 56.26 -8.20
N GLU A 21 -41.18 57.25 -8.54
CA GLU A 21 -40.45 58.08 -7.56
C GLU A 21 -41.39 58.93 -6.71
N VAL A 22 -42.47 59.44 -7.31
CA VAL A 22 -43.47 60.25 -6.59
C VAL A 22 -44.35 59.39 -5.71
N LEU A 23 -44.75 58.20 -6.17
CA LEU A 23 -45.54 57.28 -5.36
C LEU A 23 -44.74 56.66 -4.21
N GLN A 24 -43.43 56.46 -4.34
CA GLN A 24 -42.57 55.91 -3.27
C GLN A 24 -42.67 56.68 -1.95
N ASN A 25 -42.86 58.00 -2.01
CA ASN A 25 -42.93 58.85 -0.83
C ASN A 25 -44.33 58.92 -0.19
N THR A 26 -45.33 58.32 -0.82
CA THR A 26 -46.71 58.35 -0.34
C THR A 26 -46.93 57.40 0.83
N ASP A 27 -47.88 57.76 1.70
CA ASP A 27 -48.29 56.91 2.84
C ASP A 27 -48.87 55.56 2.39
N LEU A 28 -49.36 55.47 1.15
CA LEU A 28 -49.79 54.22 0.54
C LEU A 28 -48.60 53.27 0.37
N VAL A 29 -47.55 53.70 -0.34
CA VAL A 29 -46.38 52.84 -0.61
C VAL A 29 -45.62 52.56 0.68
N LYS A 30 -45.46 53.56 1.55
CA LYS A 30 -44.89 53.36 2.90
C LYS A 30 -45.71 52.36 3.72
N GLY A 31 -47.04 52.43 3.66
CA GLY A 31 -47.93 51.46 4.30
C GLY A 31 -47.83 50.06 3.70
N PHE A 32 -47.68 49.93 2.39
CA PHE A 32 -47.44 48.64 1.73
C PHE A 32 -46.10 48.03 2.11
N ILE A 33 -45.03 48.83 2.20
CA ILE A 33 -43.71 48.36 2.66
C ILE A 33 -43.79 47.95 4.14
N ALA A 34 -44.42 48.77 4.99
CA ALA A 34 -44.58 48.49 6.42
C ALA A 34 -45.46 47.26 6.69
N ASN A 35 -46.49 47.00 5.87
CA ASN A 35 -47.42 45.89 6.08
C ASN A 35 -47.10 44.64 5.26
N GLY A 36 -46.24 44.73 4.24
CA GLY A 36 -45.95 43.62 3.33
C GLY A 36 -44.53 43.09 3.42
N LEU A 37 -43.57 43.92 3.85
CA LEU A 37 -42.14 43.60 3.93
C LEU A 37 -41.61 43.48 5.37
N THR A 38 -42.46 43.64 6.38
CA THR A 38 -42.04 43.46 7.77
C THR A 38 -42.07 41.99 8.19
N LEU A 39 -41.20 41.64 9.14
CA LEU A 39 -41.09 40.29 9.69
C LEU A 39 -42.43 39.78 10.26
N ASP A 40 -43.22 40.67 10.88
CA ASP A 40 -44.50 40.29 11.47
C ASP A 40 -45.59 40.05 10.42
N ALA A 41 -45.59 40.81 9.32
CA ALA A 41 -46.44 40.51 8.18
C ALA A 41 -46.08 39.16 7.54
N PHE A 42 -44.79 38.87 7.43
CA PHE A 42 -44.32 37.57 6.93
C PHE A 42 -44.69 36.43 7.89
N LYS A 43 -44.56 36.60 9.21
CA LYS A 43 -45.04 35.63 10.21
C LYS A 43 -46.55 35.42 10.15
N GLY A 44 -47.31 36.49 9.90
CA GLY A 44 -48.75 36.42 9.67
C GLY A 44 -49.08 35.55 8.46
N LYS A 45 -48.41 35.79 7.33
CA LYS A 45 -48.52 34.95 6.12
C LYS A 45 -48.03 33.52 6.31
N ALA A 46 -47.01 33.32 7.16
CA ALA A 46 -46.51 31.99 7.49
C ALA A 46 -47.57 31.09 8.16
N SER A 47 -48.63 31.69 8.71
CA SER A 47 -49.77 30.98 9.30
C SER A 47 -50.86 30.64 8.28
N GLU A 48 -50.80 31.16 7.06
CA GLU A 48 -51.76 30.86 6.00
C GLU A 48 -51.54 29.44 5.44
N LYS A 49 -52.64 28.75 5.13
CA LYS A 49 -52.63 27.33 4.75
C LYS A 49 -51.76 27.04 3.52
N GLU A 50 -51.88 27.85 2.47
CA GLU A 50 -51.13 27.70 1.21
C GLU A 50 -49.63 27.94 1.42
N PHE A 51 -49.29 28.98 2.19
CA PHE A 51 -47.89 29.31 2.48
C PHE A 51 -47.25 28.25 3.39
N LYS A 52 -47.99 27.76 4.38
CA LYS A 52 -47.55 26.65 5.24
C LYS A 52 -47.29 25.38 4.43
N ALA A 53 -48.20 25.02 3.52
CA ALA A 53 -48.01 23.87 2.63
C ALA A 53 -46.75 24.00 1.75
N TYR A 54 -46.46 25.20 1.25
CA TYR A 54 -45.24 25.47 0.51
C TYR A 54 -43.98 25.33 1.37
N ILE A 55 -43.97 25.92 2.57
CA ILE A 55 -42.87 25.81 3.53
C ILE A 55 -42.65 24.36 3.96
N ASP A 56 -43.71 23.62 4.24
CA ASP A 56 -43.64 22.20 4.59
C ASP A 56 -43.04 21.38 3.44
N SER A 57 -43.39 21.67 2.18
CA SER A 57 -42.79 20.99 1.01
C SER A 57 -41.30 21.24 0.84
N LEU A 58 -40.84 22.47 1.14
CA LEU A 58 -39.42 22.83 1.12
C LEU A 58 -38.68 22.14 2.26
N ASN A 59 -39.29 22.17 3.45
CA ASN A 59 -38.79 21.52 4.64
C ASN A 59 -38.60 20.03 4.40
N ASP A 60 -39.62 19.31 3.91
CA ASP A 60 -39.52 17.86 3.65
C ASP A 60 -38.36 17.53 2.71
N LYS A 61 -38.21 18.27 1.61
CA LYS A 61 -37.13 18.06 0.62
C LYS A 61 -35.73 18.18 1.21
N HIS A 62 -35.53 19.11 2.14
CA HIS A 62 -34.21 19.37 2.73
C HIS A 62 -33.97 18.57 4.01
N PHE A 63 -35.00 18.42 4.85
CA PHE A 63 -34.92 17.67 6.10
C PHE A 63 -34.78 16.18 5.86
N GLU A 64 -35.37 15.59 4.81
CA GLU A 64 -35.20 14.15 4.57
C GLU A 64 -33.73 13.79 4.30
N LYS A 65 -33.04 14.59 3.48
CA LYS A 65 -31.61 14.41 3.20
C LYS A 65 -30.75 14.72 4.44
N ALA A 66 -31.06 15.80 5.16
CA ALA A 66 -30.33 16.18 6.36
C ALA A 66 -30.50 15.12 7.48
N LEU A 67 -31.72 14.61 7.67
CA LEU A 67 -32.03 13.53 8.61
C LEU A 67 -31.34 12.24 8.21
N LYS A 68 -31.34 11.87 6.93
CA LYS A 68 -30.62 10.68 6.46
C LYS A 68 -29.12 10.81 6.75
N THR A 69 -28.52 11.94 6.38
CA THR A 69 -27.09 12.22 6.63
C THR A 69 -26.78 12.25 8.13
N TRP A 70 -27.67 12.80 8.95
CA TRP A 70 -27.50 12.81 10.39
C TRP A 70 -27.60 11.41 10.98
N LYS A 71 -28.57 10.60 10.56
CA LYS A 71 -28.73 9.20 10.99
C LYS A 71 -27.50 8.38 10.62
N ASP A 72 -27.04 8.44 9.38
CA ASP A 72 -25.88 7.67 8.92
C ASP A 72 -24.60 8.01 9.72
N ASN A 73 -24.44 9.27 10.17
CA ASN A 73 -23.22 9.72 10.87
C ASN A 73 -23.28 9.65 12.40
N ASN A 74 -24.46 9.69 13.00
CA ASN A 74 -24.63 9.88 14.45
C ASN A 74 -25.43 8.76 15.12
N LEU A 75 -26.25 8.00 14.40
CA LEU A 75 -27.13 6.99 15.00
C LEU A 75 -26.32 5.89 15.70
N GLU A 76 -25.26 5.37 15.09
CA GLU A 76 -24.39 4.39 15.74
C GLU A 76 -23.75 4.93 17.03
N LYS A 77 -23.31 6.20 17.04
CA LYS A 77 -22.65 6.82 18.20
C LYS A 77 -23.62 7.09 19.35
N GLU A 78 -24.86 7.47 19.05
CA GLU A 78 -25.91 7.72 20.03
C GLU A 78 -26.49 6.42 20.61
N PHE A 79 -26.55 5.35 19.80
CA PHE A 79 -27.06 4.06 20.25
C PHE A 79 -26.01 3.22 21.00
N GLU A 80 -24.71 3.44 20.76
CA GLU A 80 -23.64 2.74 21.45
C GLU A 80 -23.76 2.75 22.99
N PRO A 81 -23.97 3.89 23.67
CA PRO A 81 -24.16 3.94 25.12
C PRO A 81 -25.41 3.19 25.56
N TRP A 82 -26.50 3.30 24.80
CA TRP A 82 -27.78 2.68 25.14
C TRP A 82 -27.75 1.15 24.97
N ILE A 83 -27.08 0.67 23.93
CA ILE A 83 -26.82 -0.76 23.71
C ILE A 83 -25.93 -1.30 24.83
N LYS A 84 -24.90 -0.54 25.24
CA LYS A 84 -24.03 -0.87 26.39
C LYS A 84 -24.78 -0.97 27.71
N GLU A 85 -25.76 -0.11 27.93
CA GLU A 85 -26.52 -0.07 29.18
C GLU A 85 -27.64 -1.12 29.23
N LYS A 86 -28.42 -1.26 28.14
CA LYS A 86 -29.64 -2.09 28.12
C LYS A 86 -29.40 -3.51 27.64
N TYR A 87 -28.40 -3.73 26.80
CA TYR A 87 -28.11 -5.02 26.19
C TYR A 87 -26.62 -5.40 26.32
N PRO A 88 -26.09 -5.45 27.55
CA PRO A 88 -24.69 -5.80 27.79
C PRO A 88 -24.30 -7.20 27.27
N ASP A 89 -25.28 -8.10 27.15
CA ASP A 89 -25.07 -9.46 26.65
C ASP A 89 -24.99 -9.55 25.11
N LEU A 90 -25.62 -8.62 24.38
CA LEU A 90 -25.50 -8.51 22.90
C LEU A 90 -24.17 -7.87 22.46
N ILE A 91 -23.36 -7.32 23.36
CA ILE A 91 -22.02 -6.83 23.03
C ILE A 91 -21.06 -8.00 22.72
N LYS A 92 -21.44 -9.23 23.06
CA LYS A 92 -20.70 -10.44 22.68
C LYS A 92 -21.13 -11.07 21.34
N ASP A 93 -22.10 -10.48 20.64
CA ASP A 93 -22.76 -11.09 19.49
C ASP A 93 -21.82 -11.14 18.26
N PRO A 94 -21.89 -12.23 17.47
CA PRO A 94 -20.86 -12.78 16.59
C PRO A 94 -20.38 -11.86 15.46
N VAL A 95 -21.04 -10.74 15.22
CA VAL A 95 -20.69 -9.78 14.17
C VAL A 95 -19.38 -9.05 14.51
N GLN A 96 -19.20 -8.59 15.75
CA GLN A 96 -17.94 -7.92 16.14
C GLN A 96 -16.76 -8.89 16.14
N LYS A 97 -17.00 -10.14 16.56
CA LYS A 97 -16.00 -11.22 16.48
C LYS A 97 -15.66 -11.56 15.04
N GLN A 98 -16.65 -11.68 14.15
CA GLN A 98 -16.43 -11.92 12.74
C GLN A 98 -15.64 -10.79 12.10
N ILE A 99 -15.94 -9.52 12.42
CA ILE A 99 -15.18 -8.38 11.90
C ILE A 99 -13.74 -8.42 12.40
N ALA A 100 -13.53 -8.63 13.69
CA ALA A 100 -12.18 -8.73 14.26
C ALA A 100 -11.39 -9.93 13.72
N GLU A 101 -12.04 -11.08 13.51
CA GLU A 101 -11.44 -12.28 12.95
C GLU A 101 -11.11 -12.09 11.47
N LEU A 102 -12.01 -11.48 10.68
CA LEU A 102 -11.77 -11.13 9.30
C LEU A 102 -10.64 -10.11 9.17
N GLN A 103 -10.57 -9.11 10.04
CA GLN A 103 -9.46 -8.15 10.08
C GLN A 103 -8.13 -8.85 10.39
N ALA A 104 -8.11 -9.72 11.40
CA ALA A 104 -6.92 -10.50 11.74
C ALA A 104 -6.50 -11.46 10.61
N GLN A 105 -7.45 -12.05 9.88
CA GLN A 105 -7.16 -12.88 8.70
C GLN A 105 -6.56 -12.04 7.56
N LEU A 106 -7.12 -10.85 7.31
CA LEU A 106 -6.66 -9.95 6.25
C LEU A 106 -5.25 -9.40 6.55
N GLU A 107 -4.95 -9.06 7.80
CA GLU A 107 -3.60 -8.67 8.21
C GLU A 107 -2.59 -9.83 8.06
N LYS A 108 -2.97 -11.04 8.48
CA LYS A 108 -2.13 -12.24 8.27
C LYS A 108 -1.89 -12.51 6.80
N GLU A 109 -2.91 -12.37 5.95
CA GLU A 109 -2.78 -12.57 4.51
C GLU A 109 -1.87 -11.53 3.87
N LYS A 110 -2.03 -10.25 4.23
CA LYS A 110 -1.13 -9.18 3.77
C LYS A 110 0.31 -9.42 4.21
N ALA A 111 0.54 -9.80 5.46
CA ALA A 111 1.86 -10.14 5.96
C ALA A 111 2.45 -11.37 5.25
N ALA A 112 1.63 -12.39 4.98
CA ALA A 112 2.05 -13.58 4.23
C ALA A 112 2.38 -13.25 2.76
N SER A 113 1.61 -12.37 2.11
CA SER A 113 1.89 -11.91 0.74
C SER A 113 3.19 -11.13 0.69
N ALA A 114 3.37 -10.14 1.57
CA ALA A 114 4.61 -9.37 1.66
C ALA A 114 5.83 -10.28 1.90
N ARG A 115 5.67 -11.30 2.75
CA ARG A 115 6.74 -12.29 2.99
C ARG A 115 7.03 -13.15 1.76
N LYS A 116 6.01 -13.55 1.00
CA LYS A 116 6.19 -14.29 -0.27
C LYS A 116 6.88 -13.43 -1.32
N ASP A 117 6.54 -12.15 -1.42
CA ASP A 117 7.17 -11.22 -2.36
C ASP A 117 8.63 -10.99 -2.02
N LEU A 118 8.96 -10.84 -0.73
CA LEU A 118 10.34 -10.76 -0.26
C LEU A 118 11.12 -12.06 -0.54
N LEU A 119 10.50 -13.22 -0.29
CA LEU A 119 11.08 -14.54 -0.55
C LEU A 119 11.38 -14.73 -2.03
N ALA A 120 10.47 -14.37 -2.93
CA ALA A 120 10.68 -14.47 -4.37
C ALA A 120 11.87 -13.63 -4.84
N GLN A 121 11.98 -12.40 -4.33
CA GLN A 121 13.10 -11.50 -4.64
C GLN A 121 14.43 -12.04 -4.07
N ALA A 122 14.40 -12.57 -2.84
CA ALA A 122 15.56 -13.20 -2.22
C ALA A 122 16.01 -14.47 -2.96
N ILE A 123 15.08 -15.29 -3.45
CA ILE A 123 15.40 -16.48 -4.28
C ILE A 123 16.05 -16.05 -5.59
N SER A 124 15.53 -15.01 -6.25
CA SER A 124 16.14 -14.47 -7.47
C SER A 124 17.60 -14.06 -7.21
N TYR A 125 17.84 -13.33 -6.13
CA TYR A 125 19.18 -12.89 -5.73
C TYR A 125 20.10 -14.07 -5.38
N ALA A 126 19.60 -15.05 -4.64
CA ALA A 126 20.35 -16.25 -4.28
C ALA A 126 20.75 -17.06 -5.52
N ASN A 127 19.85 -17.20 -6.50
CA ASN A 127 20.15 -17.86 -7.77
C ASN A 127 21.25 -17.13 -8.55
N GLU A 128 21.23 -15.79 -8.59
CA GLU A 128 22.31 -14.99 -9.21
C GLU A 128 23.67 -15.23 -8.54
N LYS A 129 23.68 -15.36 -7.21
CA LYS A 129 24.89 -15.64 -6.42
C LYS A 129 25.25 -17.13 -6.33
N LYS A 130 24.50 -18.01 -6.99
CA LYS A 130 24.63 -19.49 -6.92
C LYS A 130 24.50 -20.05 -5.50
N ILE A 131 23.77 -19.36 -4.64
CA ILE A 131 23.42 -19.82 -3.30
C ILE A 131 22.24 -20.79 -3.43
N PRO A 132 22.26 -21.98 -2.80
CA PRO A 132 21.15 -22.92 -2.89
C PRO A 132 19.84 -22.34 -2.35
N SER A 133 18.79 -22.35 -3.18
CA SER A 133 17.49 -21.73 -2.90
C SER A 133 16.77 -22.33 -1.68
N GLN A 134 17.09 -23.56 -1.31
CA GLN A 134 16.52 -24.26 -0.15
C GLN A 134 16.80 -23.58 1.19
N PHE A 135 17.86 -22.75 1.27
CA PHE A 135 18.23 -22.07 2.51
C PHE A 135 17.76 -20.62 2.57
N VAL A 136 17.28 -20.05 1.46
CA VAL A 136 16.93 -18.63 1.36
C VAL A 136 15.84 -18.23 2.36
N GLU A 137 14.87 -19.11 2.61
CA GLU A 137 13.82 -18.87 3.60
C GLU A 137 14.34 -18.64 5.02
N ARG A 138 15.49 -19.25 5.35
CA ARG A 138 16.13 -19.15 6.68
C ARG A 138 16.86 -17.83 6.88
N PHE A 139 17.17 -17.13 5.78
CA PHE A 139 17.90 -15.85 5.78
C PHE A 139 16.99 -14.63 5.52
N LEU A 140 15.67 -14.84 5.36
CA LEU A 140 14.70 -13.76 5.25
C LEU A 140 14.69 -12.89 6.51
N GLY A 141 15.18 -11.65 6.38
CA GLY A 141 15.14 -10.63 7.41
C GLY A 141 13.89 -9.75 7.33
N GLU A 142 13.88 -8.67 8.10
CA GLU A 142 12.80 -7.66 8.09
C GLU A 142 12.64 -7.01 6.70
N ASP A 143 13.76 -6.83 5.99
CA ASP A 143 13.80 -6.18 4.68
C ASP A 143 14.70 -6.94 3.71
N LEU A 144 14.55 -6.60 2.43
CA LEU A 144 15.35 -7.15 1.34
C LEU A 144 16.85 -6.87 1.50
N GLU A 145 17.26 -5.69 1.99
CA GLU A 145 18.67 -5.38 2.20
C GLU A 145 19.31 -6.24 3.29
N LYS A 146 18.63 -6.41 4.43
CA LYS A 146 19.09 -7.28 5.52
C LYS A 146 19.17 -8.74 5.06
N THR A 147 18.20 -9.17 4.25
CA THR A 147 18.19 -10.51 3.64
C THR A 147 19.38 -10.71 2.69
N LYS A 148 19.70 -9.72 1.85
CA LYS A 148 20.87 -9.75 0.97
C LYS A 148 22.17 -9.81 1.76
N ALA A 149 22.32 -8.97 2.78
CA ALA A 149 23.51 -8.97 3.63
C ALA A 149 23.75 -10.33 4.30
N ALA A 150 22.70 -10.93 4.88
CA ALA A 150 22.77 -12.26 5.48
C ALA A 150 23.13 -13.36 4.46
N LEU A 151 22.56 -13.28 3.24
CA LEU A 151 22.90 -14.20 2.15
C LEU A 151 24.35 -14.04 1.68
N ASP A 152 24.86 -12.81 1.58
CA ASP A 152 26.24 -12.52 1.17
C ASP A 152 27.26 -12.99 2.22
N GLU A 153 26.97 -12.80 3.51
CA GLU A 153 27.77 -13.33 4.62
C GLU A 153 27.84 -14.85 4.56
N PHE A 154 26.68 -15.51 4.40
CA PHE A 154 26.61 -16.96 4.24
C PHE A 154 27.42 -17.43 3.04
N ASN A 155 27.25 -16.78 1.88
CA ASN A 155 27.96 -17.13 0.66
C ASN A 155 29.48 -17.01 0.84
N THR A 156 29.96 -15.97 1.53
CA THR A 156 31.38 -15.77 1.79
C THR A 156 31.98 -16.90 2.64
N VAL A 157 31.30 -17.30 3.71
CA VAL A 157 31.75 -18.39 4.58
C VAL A 157 31.68 -19.73 3.85
N TYR A 158 30.59 -19.96 3.10
CA TYR A 158 30.37 -21.16 2.33
C TYR A 158 31.42 -21.34 1.23
N SER A 159 31.70 -20.30 0.44
CA SER A 159 32.74 -20.31 -0.59
C SER A 159 34.11 -20.62 0.01
N LYS A 160 34.50 -19.99 1.12
CA LYS A 160 35.78 -20.28 1.80
C LYS A 160 35.87 -21.73 2.29
N SER A 161 34.79 -22.27 2.84
CA SER A 161 34.75 -23.67 3.28
C SER A 161 34.87 -24.63 2.09
N LEU A 162 34.22 -24.33 0.96
CA LEU A 162 34.35 -25.11 -0.26
C LEU A 162 35.77 -25.04 -0.83
N GLU A 163 36.38 -23.86 -0.86
CA GLU A 163 37.76 -23.67 -1.28
C GLU A 163 38.71 -24.52 -0.43
N SER A 164 38.59 -24.47 0.89
CA SER A 164 39.43 -25.29 1.79
C SER A 164 39.25 -26.79 1.56
N LEU A 165 38.03 -27.27 1.34
CA LEU A 165 37.75 -28.69 1.05
C LEU A 165 38.30 -29.11 -0.31
N VAL A 166 38.17 -28.24 -1.31
CA VAL A 166 38.73 -28.48 -2.65
C VAL A 166 40.25 -28.48 -2.57
N ASP A 167 40.87 -27.56 -1.83
CA ASP A 167 42.32 -27.52 -1.61
C ASP A 167 42.83 -28.75 -0.87
N GLU A 168 42.14 -29.22 0.17
CA GLU A 168 42.47 -30.47 0.85
C GLU A 168 42.33 -31.67 -0.09
N ARG A 169 41.26 -31.71 -0.88
CA ARG A 169 41.06 -32.78 -1.87
C ARG A 169 42.14 -32.75 -2.94
N ILE A 170 42.46 -31.58 -3.48
CA ILE A 170 43.56 -31.39 -4.43
C ILE A 170 44.85 -31.87 -3.77
N LYS A 171 45.24 -31.37 -2.59
CA LYS A 171 46.43 -31.84 -1.86
C LYS A 171 46.46 -33.36 -1.63
N SER A 172 45.32 -33.98 -1.31
CA SER A 172 45.22 -35.43 -1.08
C SER A 172 45.25 -36.26 -2.38
N SER A 173 44.76 -35.69 -3.49
CA SER A 173 44.73 -36.32 -4.82
C SER A 173 45.93 -35.96 -5.70
N SER A 174 46.68 -34.93 -5.30
CA SER A 174 47.91 -34.51 -5.93
C SER A 174 49.01 -35.49 -5.56
N PHE A 175 49.44 -36.26 -6.56
CA PHE A 175 50.71 -36.96 -6.52
C PHE A 175 51.83 -35.95 -6.26
N ASN A 176 52.38 -35.95 -5.04
CA ASN A 176 53.48 -35.08 -4.66
C ASN A 176 54.79 -35.82 -5.00
N PRO A 177 55.49 -35.49 -6.10
CA PRO A 177 56.69 -36.20 -6.48
C PRO A 177 57.80 -35.82 -5.50
N GLY A 178 58.08 -36.69 -4.52
CA GLY A 178 59.27 -36.58 -3.67
C GLY A 178 59.09 -36.54 -2.15
N MET A 179 57.94 -36.91 -1.56
CA MET A 179 57.79 -37.00 -0.09
C MET A 179 57.89 -38.45 0.43
N ASN A 180 59.12 -38.95 0.39
CA ASN A 180 59.78 -40.04 1.14
C ASN A 180 58.93 -41.09 1.90
N SER A 181 58.77 -42.29 1.32
CA SER A 181 58.92 -43.55 2.06
C SER A 181 59.39 -44.67 1.12
N LYS A 182 60.60 -45.17 1.40
CA LYS A 182 61.29 -46.37 0.88
C LYS A 182 60.70 -47.04 -0.39
N GLY A 183 61.40 -46.79 -1.50
CA GLY A 183 61.62 -47.80 -2.55
C GLY A 183 60.60 -47.85 -3.68
N LEU A 184 60.73 -46.94 -4.65
CA LEU A 184 60.63 -47.22 -6.09
C LEU A 184 61.13 -45.98 -6.84
N ASP A 185 62.42 -45.99 -7.12
CA ASP A 185 63.22 -44.93 -7.76
C ASP A 185 62.96 -44.85 -9.28
N ASN A 186 61.68 -44.82 -9.66
CA ASN A 186 61.26 -44.87 -11.04
C ASN A 186 60.39 -43.64 -11.37
N ASN A 187 60.94 -42.44 -11.16
CA ASN A 187 60.34 -41.21 -11.69
C ASN A 187 60.11 -41.40 -13.21
N PHE A 188 58.94 -41.04 -13.71
CA PHE A 188 58.54 -41.15 -15.12
C PHE A 188 59.63 -40.61 -16.07
N GLY A 189 60.31 -39.53 -15.69
CA GLY A 189 61.43 -38.98 -16.46
C GLY A 189 62.62 -39.94 -16.60
N LYS A 190 62.96 -40.70 -15.54
CA LYS A 190 64.04 -41.69 -15.53
C LYS A 190 63.68 -42.90 -16.39
N GLN A 191 62.43 -43.36 -16.34
CA GLN A 191 61.93 -44.43 -17.21
C GLN A 191 61.89 -44.03 -18.69
N MET A 192 61.56 -42.76 -18.99
CA MET A 192 61.57 -42.24 -20.36
C MET A 192 63.02 -42.17 -20.89
N ALA A 193 63.95 -41.71 -20.05
CA ALA A 193 65.37 -41.63 -20.38
C ALA A 193 66.01 -43.01 -20.56
N GLU A 194 65.72 -43.99 -19.69
CA GLU A 194 66.22 -45.37 -19.85
C GLU A 194 65.65 -46.05 -21.09
N LYS A 195 64.38 -45.81 -21.44
CA LYS A 195 63.82 -46.30 -22.71
C LYS A 195 64.50 -45.68 -23.92
N MET A 196 64.79 -44.37 -23.87
CA MET A 196 65.52 -43.70 -24.95
C MET A 196 66.97 -44.19 -25.06
N ASN A 197 67.64 -44.45 -23.93
CA ASN A 197 69.04 -44.89 -23.91
C ASN A 197 69.22 -46.38 -24.29
N ASN A 198 68.19 -47.21 -24.06
CA ASN A 198 68.18 -48.61 -24.52
C ASN A 198 67.87 -48.76 -26.02
N VAL A 199 67.38 -47.72 -26.69
CA VAL A 199 67.11 -47.73 -28.14
C VAL A 199 68.37 -47.38 -28.94
N SER A 200 69.42 -46.85 -28.32
CA SER A 200 70.68 -46.45 -28.98
C SER A 200 71.80 -47.49 -29.01
N ASN A 201 71.57 -48.73 -28.56
CA ASN A 201 72.56 -49.80 -28.74
C ASN A 201 72.42 -50.43 -30.14
N GLU A 202 73.13 -49.85 -31.10
CA GLU A 202 73.42 -50.46 -32.40
C GLU A 202 73.99 -51.88 -32.23
N PRO A 203 73.62 -52.85 -33.09
CA PRO A 203 74.15 -54.20 -33.03
C PRO A 203 75.65 -54.19 -33.37
N LYS A 204 76.49 -54.65 -32.44
CA LYS A 204 77.90 -54.94 -32.74
C LYS A 204 77.95 -56.04 -33.81
N GLY A 205 78.51 -55.71 -34.98
CA GLY A 205 78.76 -56.67 -36.05
C GLY A 205 79.62 -57.86 -35.59
N PRO A 206 79.58 -58.99 -36.32
CA PRO A 206 80.23 -60.22 -35.90
C PRO A 206 81.76 -60.07 -35.79
N ASN A 207 82.32 -60.64 -34.71
CA ASN A 207 83.76 -60.59 -34.39
C ASN A 207 84.56 -61.48 -35.38
N PRO A 208 85.67 -61.03 -36.01
CA PRO A 208 86.30 -61.70 -37.15
C PRO A 208 87.19 -62.92 -36.83
N TRP A 209 87.11 -63.47 -35.62
CA TRP A 209 88.01 -64.55 -35.15
C TRP A 209 87.28 -65.71 -34.47
N ALA A 210 86.01 -65.94 -34.82
CA ALA A 210 85.26 -67.15 -34.47
C ALA A 210 85.32 -68.16 -35.64
#